data_AF-A0AAN9MJZ8-F1
#
_entry.id   AF-A0AAN9MJZ8-F1
#
_cell.length_a   1.000
_cell.length_b   1.000
_cell.length_c   1.000
_cell.angle_alpha   90.00
_cell.angle_beta   90.00
_cell.angle_gamma   90.00
#
_symmetry.space_group_name_H-M   'P 1'
#
loop_
_entity.id
_entity.type
_entity.pdbx_description
1 polymer ?
#
loop_
_entity_poly.entity_id
_entity_poly.type
_entity_poly.pdbx_seq_one_letter_code
_entity_poly.pdbx_strand_id
1 'polypeptide(L)'
;MSQEQPERPQAEKDPIKYGDVFVVSGELASQPIAPKDAALMQAKENQTLGQAQKGGPASIMQSAATVNVREGEVGREEFSDVAREQGVSVFEGKVDGQRVITESVGRDVVGQFVVPEIPMETPGTALERDAITIGEALEATGVAGACDKPVDESDAAAIQAAEMRATGKNETESGGLGARAQSAATHNTRTVPQSNKTTLSDVLTDARVKLQADKVVTREDAEGVIGAELRNKLDMKTTPGGVAASMAAAATLNQNSQVS
;
A
#
# COMPACT_ATOMS: atom_id res chain seq x y z
N MET A 1 49.80 26.37 -15.91
CA MET A 1 48.68 27.01 -15.20
C MET A 1 47.51 26.04 -15.28
N SER A 2 47.40 25.10 -14.34
CA SER A 2 46.23 24.23 -14.24
C SER A 2 45.09 25.04 -13.66
N GLN A 3 43.96 25.11 -14.36
CA GLN A 3 42.72 25.61 -13.77
C GLN A 3 42.09 24.45 -13.01
N GLU A 4 42.06 24.54 -11.68
CA GLU A 4 41.17 23.75 -10.85
C GLU A 4 39.73 24.18 -11.16
N GLN A 5 38.88 23.20 -11.48
CA GLN A 5 37.45 23.39 -11.59
C GLN A 5 36.89 23.81 -10.22
N PRO A 6 35.98 24.79 -10.14
CA PRO A 6 35.34 25.11 -8.87
C PRO A 6 34.48 23.92 -8.45
N GLU A 7 34.79 23.32 -7.30
CA GLU A 7 33.86 22.45 -6.59
C GLU A 7 32.56 23.23 -6.37
N ARG A 8 31.45 22.67 -6.87
CA ARG A 8 30.13 23.17 -6.50
C ARG A 8 30.01 23.04 -4.98
N PRO A 9 29.50 24.06 -4.27
CA PRO A 9 29.16 23.89 -2.86
C PRO A 9 28.21 22.71 -2.75
N GLN A 10 28.63 21.65 -2.06
CA GLN A 10 27.70 20.63 -1.58
C GLN A 10 26.77 21.37 -0.63
N ALA A 11 25.54 21.64 -1.06
CA ALA A 11 24.50 21.94 -0.11
C ALA A 11 24.42 20.72 0.80
N GLU A 12 24.77 20.87 2.09
CA GLU A 12 24.47 19.88 3.12
C GLU A 12 22.99 19.53 2.94
N LYS A 13 22.73 18.31 2.45
CA LYS A 13 21.36 17.82 2.29
C LYS A 13 21.04 17.16 3.61
N ASP A 14 20.12 17.76 4.35
CA ASP A 14 19.53 17.12 5.52
C ASP A 14 19.16 15.66 5.19
N PRO A 15 19.44 14.71 6.10
CA PRO A 15 19.00 13.33 5.92
C PRO A 15 17.48 13.27 5.75
N ILE A 16 17.01 12.25 5.04
CA ILE A 16 15.59 11.90 4.98
C ILE A 16 15.13 11.49 6.37
N LYS A 17 14.16 12.22 6.91
CA LYS A 17 13.59 12.03 8.25
C LYS A 17 12.28 11.25 8.18
N TYR A 18 11.81 10.76 9.33
CA TYR A 18 10.51 10.09 9.41
C TYR A 18 9.36 11.00 8.97
N GLY A 19 9.39 12.29 9.32
CA GLY A 19 8.36 13.25 8.93
C GLY A 19 8.31 13.56 7.42
N ASP A 20 9.36 13.20 6.67
CA ASP A 20 9.40 13.39 5.22
C ASP A 20 8.66 12.29 4.45
N VAL A 21 8.51 11.11 5.06
CA VAL A 21 7.95 9.92 4.40
C VAL A 21 6.73 9.33 5.11
N PHE A 22 6.52 9.65 6.38
CA PHE A 22 5.36 9.22 7.16
C PHE A 22 4.66 10.43 7.77
N VAL A 23 3.33 10.34 7.90
CA VAL A 23 2.51 11.34 8.61
C VAL A 23 2.66 11.15 10.12
N VAL A 24 3.83 11.50 10.65
CA VAL A 24 4.17 11.47 12.08
C VAL A 24 4.55 12.87 12.55
N SER A 25 4.54 13.10 13.86
CA SER A 25 4.86 14.41 14.44
C SER A 25 5.77 14.27 15.66
N GLY A 26 6.20 15.40 16.22
CA GLY A 26 7.03 15.40 17.42
C GLY A 26 8.44 14.89 17.18
N GLU A 27 8.98 14.18 18.18
CA GLU A 27 10.38 13.77 18.21
C GLU A 27 10.74 12.88 17.03
N LEU A 28 9.95 11.83 16.77
CA LEU A 28 10.22 10.88 15.69
C LEU A 28 10.30 11.59 14.34
N ALA A 29 9.39 12.53 14.05
CA ALA A 29 9.33 13.23 12.77
C ALA A 29 10.63 13.96 12.41
N SER A 30 11.39 14.39 13.41
CA SER A 30 12.66 15.10 13.23
C SER A 30 13.88 14.18 13.10
N GLN A 31 13.75 12.89 13.40
CA GLN A 31 14.85 11.95 13.39
C GLN A 31 15.11 11.40 11.99
N PRO A 32 16.38 11.23 11.60
CA PRO A 32 16.73 10.58 10.34
C PRO A 32 16.33 9.10 10.37
N ILE A 33 15.93 8.57 9.22
CA ILE A 33 15.64 7.13 9.12
C ILE A 33 16.97 6.36 9.09
N ALA A 34 17.19 5.57 10.14
CA ALA A 34 18.42 4.81 10.31
C ALA A 34 18.31 3.37 9.74
N PRO A 35 19.42 2.79 9.23
CA PRO A 35 19.42 1.43 8.69
C PRO A 35 18.95 0.37 9.68
N LYS A 36 19.30 0.49 10.97
CA LYS A 36 18.89 -0.51 11.96
C LYS A 36 17.42 -0.40 12.34
N ASP A 37 16.83 0.80 12.29
CA ASP A 37 15.39 0.96 12.45
C ASP A 37 14.65 0.22 11.32
N ALA A 38 15.10 0.42 10.08
CA ALA A 38 14.53 -0.21 8.90
C ALA A 38 14.68 -1.75 8.94
N ALA A 39 15.83 -2.25 9.39
CA ALA A 39 16.05 -3.67 9.58
C ALA A 39 15.19 -4.25 10.71
N LEU A 40 15.03 -3.51 11.81
CA LEU A 40 14.19 -3.93 12.93
C LEU A 40 12.70 -3.96 12.53
N MET A 41 12.22 -2.96 11.79
CA MET A 41 10.87 -2.96 11.23
C MET A 41 10.65 -4.16 10.32
N GLN A 42 11.56 -4.41 9.37
CA GLN A 42 11.47 -5.58 8.48
C GLN A 42 11.42 -6.89 9.28
N ALA A 43 12.24 -7.02 10.33
CA ALA A 43 12.24 -8.21 11.18
C ALA A 43 10.90 -8.40 11.90
N LYS A 44 10.26 -7.30 12.35
CA LYS A 44 8.94 -7.32 12.98
C LYS A 44 7.82 -7.64 11.99
N GLU A 45 7.88 -7.11 10.77
CA GLU A 45 6.96 -7.47 9.69
C GLU A 45 7.07 -8.97 9.39
N ASN A 46 8.28 -9.49 9.19
CA ASN A 46 8.52 -10.92 8.93
C ASN A 46 8.03 -11.80 10.08
N GLN A 47 8.24 -11.39 11.32
CA GLN A 47 7.79 -12.13 12.50
C GLN A 47 6.26 -12.23 12.60
N THR A 48 5.55 -11.18 12.19
CA THR A 48 4.09 -11.07 12.36
C THR A 48 3.32 -11.55 11.13
N LEU A 49 3.86 -11.31 9.93
CA LEU A 49 3.18 -11.53 8.66
C LEU A 49 3.79 -12.68 7.83
N GLY A 50 4.93 -13.23 8.27
CA GLY A 50 5.71 -14.23 7.53
C GLY A 50 6.54 -13.66 6.39
N GLN A 51 6.24 -12.44 5.93
CA GLN A 51 7.00 -11.71 4.91
C GLN A 51 6.82 -10.20 5.07
N ALA A 52 7.83 -9.45 4.61
CA ALA A 52 7.77 -7.99 4.54
C ALA A 52 6.78 -7.54 3.46
N GLN A 53 6.03 -6.48 3.73
CA GLN A 53 5.01 -5.99 2.81
C GLN A 53 5.65 -5.13 1.72
N LYS A 54 5.32 -5.45 0.46
CA LYS A 54 5.86 -4.72 -0.69
C LYS A 54 5.32 -3.30 -0.73
N GLY A 55 6.20 -2.34 -0.46
CA GLY A 55 5.81 -0.93 -0.38
C GLY A 55 5.11 -0.58 0.94
N GLY A 56 5.26 -1.40 1.97
CA GLY A 56 4.92 -1.07 3.36
C GLY A 56 6.01 -0.25 4.06
N PRO A 57 5.81 0.10 5.34
CA PRO A 57 6.74 0.94 6.11
C PRO A 57 8.19 0.44 6.12
N ALA A 58 8.47 -0.86 6.29
CA ALA A 58 9.85 -1.36 6.24
C ALA A 58 10.54 -1.07 4.89
N SER A 59 9.81 -1.24 3.78
CA SER A 59 10.35 -0.98 2.43
C SER A 59 10.71 0.49 2.22
N ILE A 60 9.86 1.40 2.71
CA ILE A 60 10.09 2.85 2.63
C ILE A 60 11.28 3.23 3.51
N MET A 61 11.33 2.72 4.75
CA MET A 61 12.43 2.98 5.67
C MET A 61 13.76 2.50 5.10
N GLN A 62 13.80 1.33 4.47
CA GLN A 62 15.01 0.81 3.82
C GLN A 62 15.48 1.71 2.68
N SER A 63 14.55 2.20 1.87
CA SER A 63 14.87 3.08 0.75
C SER A 63 15.45 4.40 1.23
N ALA A 64 14.82 5.02 2.25
CA ALA A 64 15.31 6.25 2.87
C ALA A 64 16.66 6.06 3.57
N ALA A 65 16.82 5.02 4.38
CA ALA A 65 18.07 4.69 5.05
C ALA A 65 19.21 4.42 4.05
N THR A 66 18.92 3.76 2.92
CA THR A 66 19.92 3.54 1.86
C THR A 66 20.43 4.86 1.29
N VAL A 67 19.55 5.83 1.09
CA VAL A 67 19.94 7.18 0.63
C VAL A 67 20.75 7.90 1.71
N ASN A 68 20.28 7.90 2.97
CA ASN A 68 20.98 8.55 4.08
C ASN A 68 22.41 8.01 4.28
N VAL A 69 22.60 6.69 4.20
CA VAL A 69 23.94 6.07 4.27
C VAL A 69 24.80 6.45 3.08
N ARG A 70 24.22 6.51 1.88
CA ARG A 70 24.96 6.84 0.65
C ARG A 70 25.48 8.27 0.67
N GLU A 71 24.69 9.21 1.20
CA GLU A 71 25.08 10.61 1.31
C GLU A 71 25.98 10.88 2.53
N GLY A 72 26.17 9.88 3.40
CA GLY A 72 27.06 9.97 4.57
C GLY A 72 26.44 10.62 5.81
N GLU A 73 25.13 10.89 5.77
CA GLU A 73 24.39 11.57 6.83
C GLU A 73 24.08 10.64 8.01
N VAL A 74 24.05 9.33 7.79
CA VAL A 74 23.75 8.31 8.81
C VAL A 74 24.71 7.13 8.71
N GLY A 75 25.18 6.62 9.85
CA GLY A 75 26.04 5.45 9.92
C GLY A 75 25.30 4.15 9.59
N ARG A 76 25.99 3.18 8.96
CA ARG A 76 25.42 1.85 8.64
C ARG A 76 24.90 1.09 9.87
N GLU A 77 25.49 1.37 11.02
CA GLU A 77 25.20 0.70 12.30
C GLU A 77 24.32 1.54 13.24
N GLU A 78 23.77 2.64 12.74
CA GLU A 78 23.04 3.63 13.53
C GLU A 78 21.58 3.21 13.78
N PHE A 79 21.06 3.62 14.93
CA PHE A 79 19.64 3.57 15.31
C PHE A 79 19.18 5.00 15.57
N SER A 80 17.91 5.28 15.30
CA SER A 80 17.29 6.49 15.84
C SER A 80 17.07 6.34 17.35
N ASP A 81 17.07 7.47 18.08
CA ASP A 81 16.87 7.45 19.53
C ASP A 81 15.48 6.93 19.91
N VAL A 82 14.44 7.29 19.15
CA VAL A 82 13.08 6.77 19.41
C VAL A 82 13.04 5.26 19.24
N ALA A 83 13.61 4.72 18.15
CA ALA A 83 13.62 3.27 17.94
C ALA A 83 14.47 2.53 18.98
N ARG A 84 15.57 3.13 19.44
CA ARG A 84 16.45 2.56 20.47
C ARG A 84 15.80 2.51 21.85
N GLU A 85 15.10 3.57 22.23
CA GLU A 85 14.53 3.71 23.58
C GLU A 85 13.11 3.14 23.69
N GLN A 86 12.29 3.33 22.66
CA GLN A 86 10.87 2.98 22.67
C GLN A 86 10.55 1.76 21.79
N GLY A 87 11.48 1.35 20.92
CA GLY A 87 11.36 0.15 20.10
C GLY A 87 10.54 0.33 18.82
N VAL A 88 10.35 -0.79 18.12
CA VAL A 88 9.51 -0.91 16.92
C VAL A 88 8.53 -2.06 17.13
N SER A 89 7.27 -1.85 16.76
CA SER A 89 6.21 -2.86 16.90
C SER A 89 5.35 -2.98 15.64
N VAL A 90 4.97 -4.22 15.36
CA VAL A 90 3.95 -4.58 14.38
C VAL A 90 2.88 -5.32 15.17
N PHE A 91 1.68 -4.74 15.21
CA PHE A 91 0.55 -5.26 15.95
C PHE A 91 -0.53 -5.72 14.98
N GLU A 92 -1.11 -6.89 15.28
CA GLU A 92 -2.23 -7.44 14.55
C GLU A 92 -3.50 -7.34 15.39
N GLY A 93 -4.55 -6.76 14.81
CA GLY A 93 -5.88 -6.69 15.42
C GLY A 93 -6.99 -6.93 14.41
N LYS A 94 -8.24 -6.89 14.88
CA LYS A 94 -9.43 -6.91 14.03
C LYS A 94 -10.20 -5.60 14.16
N VAL A 95 -10.52 -4.96 13.03
CA VAL A 95 -11.37 -3.78 12.94
C VAL A 95 -12.51 -4.13 11.99
N ASP A 96 -13.76 -4.01 12.45
CA ASP A 96 -14.96 -4.36 11.68
C ASP A 96 -14.93 -5.77 11.06
N GLY A 97 -14.32 -6.72 11.78
CA GLY A 97 -14.17 -8.11 11.34
C GLY A 97 -13.04 -8.35 10.34
N GLN A 98 -12.33 -7.31 9.89
CA GLN A 98 -11.16 -7.42 9.01
C GLN A 98 -9.86 -7.39 9.83
N ARG A 99 -8.89 -8.24 9.47
CA ARG A 99 -7.55 -8.21 10.06
C ARG A 99 -6.80 -6.97 9.61
N VAL A 100 -6.39 -6.15 10.59
CA VAL A 100 -5.64 -4.91 10.38
C VAL A 100 -4.29 -5.03 11.08
N ILE A 101 -3.24 -4.68 10.34
CA ILE A 101 -1.89 -4.54 10.85
C ILE A 101 -1.65 -3.07 11.15
N THR A 102 -1.10 -2.78 12.32
CA THR A 102 -0.65 -1.45 12.73
C THR A 102 0.83 -1.50 13.06
N GLU A 103 1.61 -0.67 12.39
CA GLU A 103 3.06 -0.61 12.53
C GLU A 103 3.47 0.72 13.14
N SER A 104 4.37 0.68 14.12
CA SER A 104 4.79 1.86 14.86
C SER A 104 6.27 1.87 15.20
N VAL A 105 6.84 3.07 15.27
CA VAL A 105 8.17 3.34 15.82
C VAL A 105 7.97 4.18 17.07
N GLY A 106 8.39 3.63 18.21
CA GLY A 106 7.98 4.12 19.52
C GLY A 106 6.45 4.19 19.64
N ARG A 107 5.93 5.39 19.85
CA ARG A 107 4.49 5.66 20.03
C ARG A 107 3.77 6.10 18.76
N ASP A 108 4.50 6.38 17.70
CA ASP A 108 3.96 6.93 16.47
C ASP A 108 3.68 5.82 15.45
N VAL A 109 2.47 5.82 14.90
CA VAL A 109 2.05 4.88 13.86
C VAL A 109 2.63 5.32 12.52
N VAL A 110 3.39 4.44 11.88
CA VAL A 110 4.00 4.66 10.56
C VAL A 110 3.26 3.92 9.44
N GLY A 111 2.32 3.02 9.77
CA GLY A 111 1.44 2.39 8.79
C GLY A 111 0.28 1.64 9.44
N GLN A 112 -0.85 1.57 8.73
CA GLN A 112 -2.01 0.80 9.17
C GLN A 112 -2.81 0.24 7.99
N PHE A 113 -2.81 -1.07 7.78
CA PHE A 113 -3.42 -1.66 6.58
C PHE A 113 -4.15 -2.97 6.83
N VAL A 114 -5.21 -3.19 6.04
CA VAL A 114 -5.97 -4.44 6.01
C VAL A 114 -5.13 -5.52 5.30
N VAL A 115 -5.06 -6.72 5.89
CA VAL A 115 -4.35 -7.87 5.31
C VAL A 115 -5.30 -9.08 5.26
N PRO A 116 -5.30 -9.89 4.19
CA PRO A 116 -6.10 -11.10 4.13
C PRO A 116 -5.79 -12.07 5.29
N GLU A 117 -6.82 -12.65 5.92
CA GLU A 117 -6.67 -13.69 6.96
C GLU A 117 -6.47 -15.07 6.31
N ILE A 118 -5.27 -15.34 5.81
CA ILE A 118 -4.99 -16.58 5.08
C ILE A 118 -3.69 -17.22 5.63
N PRO A 119 -3.68 -18.48 6.09
CA PRO A 119 -2.45 -19.22 6.39
C PRO A 119 -1.68 -19.59 5.10
N MET A 120 -0.34 -19.67 5.15
CA MET A 120 0.50 -19.96 3.96
C MET A 120 0.38 -21.41 3.42
N GLU A 121 -0.44 -22.26 4.04
CA GLU A 121 -0.51 -23.68 3.73
C GLU A 121 -1.91 -24.11 3.31
N THR A 122 -2.33 -23.75 2.09
CA THR A 122 -3.00 -24.66 1.14
C THR A 122 -3.48 -23.90 -0.09
N PRO A 123 -3.06 -24.28 -1.31
CA PRO A 123 -3.85 -24.00 -2.49
C PRO A 123 -4.99 -25.03 -2.52
N GLY A 124 -6.15 -24.66 -2.01
CA GLY A 124 -7.35 -25.47 -2.22
C GLY A 124 -7.81 -25.34 -3.67
N THR A 125 -8.37 -26.41 -4.20
CA THR A 125 -9.02 -26.40 -5.51
C THR A 125 -10.38 -25.72 -5.36
N ALA A 126 -10.59 -24.62 -6.07
CA ALA A 126 -11.87 -23.93 -6.06
C ALA A 126 -12.99 -24.87 -6.56
N LEU A 127 -14.11 -24.90 -5.86
CA LEU A 127 -15.38 -25.09 -6.55
C LEU A 127 -15.64 -23.78 -7.31
N GLU A 128 -15.07 -23.68 -8.52
CA GLU A 128 -14.97 -22.46 -9.36
C GLU A 128 -16.27 -21.66 -9.55
N ARG A 129 -17.44 -22.23 -9.22
CA ARG A 129 -18.74 -21.58 -9.46
C ARG A 129 -19.11 -20.50 -8.46
N ASP A 130 -18.60 -20.55 -7.23
CA ASP A 130 -18.95 -19.60 -6.16
C ASP A 130 -17.75 -18.75 -5.71
N ALA A 131 -16.61 -18.86 -6.41
CA ALA A 131 -15.41 -18.11 -6.08
C ALA A 131 -15.49 -16.68 -6.64
N ILE A 132 -15.22 -15.71 -5.79
CA ILE A 132 -15.26 -14.28 -6.11
C ILE A 132 -14.09 -13.93 -7.04
N THR A 133 -14.40 -13.32 -8.17
CA THR A 133 -13.39 -12.84 -9.13
C THR A 133 -12.89 -11.43 -8.80
N ILE A 134 -11.78 -11.02 -9.43
CA ILE A 134 -11.25 -9.65 -9.27
C ILE A 134 -12.29 -8.64 -9.75
N GLY A 135 -12.94 -8.89 -10.89
CA GLY A 135 -14.02 -8.04 -11.39
C GLY A 135 -15.20 -7.91 -10.43
N GLU A 136 -15.60 -9.01 -9.79
CA GLU A 136 -16.66 -9.01 -8.78
C GLU A 136 -16.27 -8.26 -7.51
N ALA A 137 -15.02 -8.41 -7.03
CA ALA A 137 -14.52 -7.67 -5.88
C ALA A 137 -14.43 -6.16 -6.15
N LEU A 138 -14.02 -5.77 -7.36
CA LEU A 138 -14.00 -4.37 -7.80
C LEU A 138 -15.42 -3.81 -7.92
N GLU A 139 -16.34 -4.54 -8.54
CA GLU A 139 -17.73 -4.12 -8.68
C GLU A 139 -18.42 -3.98 -7.32
N ALA A 140 -18.18 -4.92 -6.40
CA ALA A 140 -18.69 -4.84 -5.03
C ALA A 140 -18.21 -3.58 -4.29
N THR A 141 -16.99 -3.09 -4.58
CA THR A 141 -16.47 -1.83 -4.03
C THR A 141 -17.32 -0.64 -4.47
N GLY A 142 -17.74 -0.60 -5.74
CA GLY A 142 -18.63 0.44 -6.25
C GLY A 142 -20.07 0.33 -5.71
N VAL A 143 -20.56 -0.88 -5.44
CA VAL A 143 -21.94 -1.09 -4.94
C VAL A 143 -22.07 -0.88 -3.43
N ALA A 144 -21.01 -1.13 -2.66
CA ALA A 144 -21.07 -1.15 -1.20
C ALA A 144 -21.49 0.19 -0.57
N GLY A 145 -21.41 1.32 -1.30
CA GLY A 145 -22.03 2.62 -0.99
C GLY A 145 -21.53 3.35 0.26
N ALA A 146 -21.07 2.63 1.29
CA ALA A 146 -20.59 3.16 2.56
C ALA A 146 -19.27 3.95 2.42
N CYS A 147 -18.58 3.82 1.29
CA CYS A 147 -17.29 4.45 1.02
C CYS A 147 -17.18 5.01 -0.41
N ASP A 148 -18.30 5.42 -1.02
CA ASP A 148 -18.26 6.00 -2.37
C ASP A 148 -17.66 7.41 -2.36
N LYS A 149 -16.33 7.44 -2.33
CA LYS A 149 -15.50 8.64 -2.30
C LYS A 149 -15.05 8.99 -3.72
N PRO A 150 -14.66 10.25 -3.95
CA PRO A 150 -13.92 10.59 -5.15
C PRO A 150 -12.67 9.73 -5.29
N VAL A 151 -12.43 9.28 -6.52
CA VAL A 151 -11.21 8.57 -6.86
C VAL A 151 -10.00 9.48 -6.64
N ASP A 152 -9.01 8.99 -5.91
CA ASP A 152 -7.68 9.58 -5.76
C ASP A 152 -6.61 8.73 -6.45
N GLU A 153 -5.35 9.18 -6.41
CA GLU A 153 -4.22 8.50 -7.06
C GLU A 153 -3.96 7.10 -6.48
N SER A 154 -4.22 6.91 -5.19
CA SER A 154 -4.04 5.64 -4.50
C SER A 154 -5.09 4.62 -4.91
N ASP A 155 -6.35 5.05 -5.04
CA ASP A 155 -7.41 4.23 -5.63
C ASP A 155 -7.06 3.84 -7.07
N ALA A 156 -6.61 4.80 -7.87
CA ALA A 156 -6.26 4.55 -9.27
C ALA A 156 -5.15 3.51 -9.39
N ALA A 157 -4.12 3.59 -8.54
CA ALA A 157 -3.04 2.61 -8.49
C ALA A 157 -3.55 1.22 -8.03
N ALA A 158 -4.45 1.17 -7.06
CA ALA A 158 -5.05 -0.08 -6.60
C ALA A 158 -5.91 -0.74 -7.69
N ILE A 159 -6.75 0.03 -8.39
CA ILE A 159 -7.58 -0.44 -9.50
C ILE A 159 -6.71 -0.94 -10.66
N GLN A 160 -5.67 -0.19 -11.00
CA GLN A 160 -4.71 -0.59 -12.03
C GLN A 160 -4.01 -1.90 -11.66
N ALA A 161 -3.56 -2.04 -10.40
CA ALA A 161 -2.92 -3.27 -9.93
C ALA A 161 -3.87 -4.48 -10.00
N ALA A 162 -5.15 -4.27 -9.68
CA ALA A 162 -6.19 -5.29 -9.79
C ALA A 162 -6.42 -5.70 -11.26
N GLU A 163 -6.54 -4.73 -12.18
CA GLU A 163 -6.71 -4.99 -13.61
C GLU A 163 -5.54 -5.76 -14.23
N MET A 164 -4.30 -5.38 -13.90
CA MET A 164 -3.09 -6.09 -14.36
C MET A 164 -3.07 -7.55 -13.85
N ARG A 165 -3.58 -7.79 -12.64
CA ARG A 165 -3.69 -9.13 -12.05
C ARG A 165 -4.76 -9.96 -12.72
N ALA A 166 -5.91 -9.37 -12.99
CA ALA A 166 -7.01 -10.02 -13.67
C ALA A 166 -6.60 -10.48 -15.07
N THR A 167 -6.01 -9.56 -15.83
CA THR A 167 -5.67 -9.79 -17.24
C THR A 167 -4.33 -10.52 -17.45
N GLY A 168 -3.47 -10.56 -16.44
CA GLY A 168 -2.11 -11.07 -16.55
C GLY A 168 -1.19 -10.20 -17.41
N LYS A 169 -1.61 -8.97 -17.76
CA LYS A 169 -0.83 -8.03 -18.56
C LYS A 169 0.02 -7.14 -17.67
N ASN A 170 1.23 -6.85 -18.12
CA ASN A 170 2.17 -5.94 -17.43
C ASN A 170 2.00 -4.47 -17.84
N GLU A 171 1.08 -4.18 -18.76
CA GLU A 171 0.81 -2.84 -19.27
C GLU A 171 -0.63 -2.45 -18.96
N THR A 172 -0.85 -1.16 -18.71
CA THR A 172 -2.19 -0.60 -18.59
C THR A 172 -2.90 -0.66 -19.93
N GLU A 173 -4.07 -1.30 -19.96
CA GLU A 173 -4.89 -1.31 -21.17
C GLU A 173 -5.45 0.09 -21.44
N SER A 174 -5.25 0.57 -22.66
CA SER A 174 -5.88 1.81 -23.13
C SER A 174 -7.40 1.69 -23.05
N GLY A 175 -8.02 2.49 -22.18
CA GLY A 175 -9.47 2.46 -21.94
C GLY A 175 -9.94 1.46 -20.88
N GLY A 176 -9.01 0.72 -20.25
CA GLY A 176 -9.27 -0.17 -19.11
C GLY A 176 -9.69 0.57 -17.84
N LEU A 177 -10.03 -0.19 -16.80
CA LEU A 177 -10.43 0.34 -15.50
C LEU A 177 -9.31 1.18 -14.87
N GLY A 178 -8.05 0.74 -14.95
CA GLY A 178 -6.90 1.48 -14.42
C GLY A 178 -6.72 2.84 -15.11
N ALA A 179 -6.82 2.87 -16.44
CA ALA A 179 -6.73 4.11 -17.22
C ALA A 179 -7.88 5.09 -16.89
N ARG A 180 -9.10 4.57 -16.74
CA ARG A 180 -10.28 5.35 -16.34
C ARG A 180 -10.11 5.93 -14.93
N ALA A 181 -9.63 5.12 -13.98
CA ALA A 181 -9.38 5.56 -12.61
C ALA A 181 -8.31 6.66 -12.55
N GLN A 182 -7.22 6.53 -13.32
CA GLN A 182 -6.17 7.54 -13.38
C GLN A 182 -6.67 8.86 -13.98
N SER A 183 -7.51 8.78 -15.03
CA SER A 183 -8.17 9.96 -15.60
C SER A 183 -9.10 10.63 -14.58
N ALA A 184 -9.88 9.84 -13.84
CA ALA A 184 -10.76 10.31 -12.78
C ALA A 184 -10.00 11.00 -11.66
N ALA A 185 -8.94 10.37 -11.12
CA ALA A 185 -8.06 10.96 -10.11
C ALA A 185 -7.49 12.31 -10.57
N THR A 186 -6.94 12.36 -11.80
CA THR A 186 -6.39 13.60 -12.37
C THR A 186 -7.46 14.69 -12.51
N HIS A 187 -8.65 14.35 -12.98
CA HIS A 187 -9.78 15.28 -13.09
C HIS A 187 -10.22 15.80 -11.72
N ASN A 188 -10.29 14.92 -10.72
CA ASN A 188 -10.73 15.24 -9.37
C ASN A 188 -9.81 16.23 -8.66
N THR A 189 -8.50 16.21 -8.93
CA THR A 189 -7.55 17.21 -8.38
C THR A 189 -7.83 18.63 -8.85
N ARG A 190 -8.47 18.79 -10.03
CA ARG A 190 -8.78 20.09 -10.65
C ARG A 190 -10.23 20.50 -10.44
N THR A 191 -11.03 19.64 -9.81
CA THR A 191 -12.47 19.82 -9.62
C THR A 191 -12.74 20.24 -8.19
N VAL A 192 -13.20 21.49 -8.02
CA VAL A 192 -13.47 22.07 -6.70
C VAL A 192 -14.76 21.52 -6.08
N PRO A 193 -15.92 21.48 -6.79
CA PRO A 193 -17.14 20.96 -6.20
C PRO A 193 -17.03 19.44 -6.02
N GLN A 194 -17.12 18.96 -4.77
CA GLN A 194 -17.07 17.54 -4.44
C GLN A 194 -18.14 16.72 -5.20
N SER A 195 -19.31 17.32 -5.43
CA SER A 195 -20.43 16.71 -6.17
C SER A 195 -20.12 16.43 -7.65
N ASN A 196 -19.09 17.07 -8.21
CA ASN A 196 -18.73 16.93 -9.63
C ASN A 196 -17.51 16.01 -9.81
N LYS A 197 -16.98 15.45 -8.72
CA LYS A 197 -15.86 14.52 -8.79
C LYS A 197 -16.37 13.14 -9.17
N THR A 198 -15.57 12.45 -9.97
CA THR A 198 -15.82 11.06 -10.34
C THR A 198 -15.50 10.16 -9.15
N THR A 199 -16.43 9.29 -8.81
CA THR A 199 -16.39 8.44 -7.63
C THR A 199 -15.94 7.01 -7.96
N LEU A 200 -15.69 6.20 -6.93
CA LEU A 200 -15.38 4.78 -7.10
C LEU A 200 -16.52 4.05 -7.82
N SER A 201 -17.78 4.33 -7.48
CA SER A 201 -18.94 3.79 -8.17
C SER A 201 -18.89 4.07 -9.67
N ASP A 202 -18.62 5.30 -10.09
CA ASP A 202 -18.59 5.70 -11.51
C ASP A 202 -17.54 4.92 -12.32
N VAL A 203 -16.38 4.66 -11.69
CA VAL A 203 -15.28 3.94 -12.34
C VAL A 203 -15.54 2.44 -12.37
N LEU A 204 -15.95 1.87 -11.24
CA LEU A 204 -16.04 0.42 -11.00
C LEU A 204 -17.38 -0.22 -11.39
N THR A 205 -18.37 0.58 -11.81
CA THR A 205 -19.61 0.06 -12.40
C THR A 205 -19.28 -0.90 -13.55
N ASP A 206 -19.92 -2.08 -13.56
CA ASP A 206 -19.70 -3.16 -14.53
C ASP A 206 -18.24 -3.65 -14.63
N ALA A 207 -17.45 -3.53 -13.56
CA ALA A 207 -16.04 -3.94 -13.56
C ALA A 207 -15.87 -5.39 -14.03
N ARG A 208 -16.76 -6.28 -13.58
CA ARG A 208 -16.82 -7.68 -14.02
C ARG A 208 -16.93 -7.86 -15.53
N VAL A 209 -17.73 -7.03 -16.21
CA VAL A 209 -17.92 -7.11 -17.66
C VAL A 209 -16.75 -6.45 -18.41
N LYS A 210 -16.11 -5.45 -17.80
CA LYS A 210 -15.05 -4.66 -18.40
C LYS A 210 -13.68 -5.35 -18.35
N LEU A 211 -13.48 -6.29 -17.42
CA LEU A 211 -12.30 -7.15 -17.40
C LEU A 211 -12.48 -8.32 -18.37
N GLN A 212 -11.86 -8.23 -19.55
CA GLN A 212 -11.99 -9.24 -20.62
C GLN A 212 -11.43 -10.61 -20.24
N ALA A 213 -10.43 -10.62 -19.35
CA ALA A 213 -9.90 -11.80 -18.70
C ALA A 213 -9.99 -11.54 -17.20
N ASP A 214 -10.98 -12.15 -16.56
CA ASP A 214 -11.19 -12.10 -15.13
C ASP A 214 -10.77 -13.42 -14.50
N LYS A 215 -10.27 -13.36 -13.27
CA LYS A 215 -9.82 -14.55 -12.54
C LYS A 215 -10.26 -14.48 -11.09
N VAL A 216 -10.30 -15.63 -10.44
CA VAL A 216 -10.56 -15.75 -9.01
C VAL A 216 -9.51 -14.97 -8.21
N VAL A 217 -9.97 -14.19 -7.22
CA VAL A 217 -9.07 -13.43 -6.34
C VAL A 217 -8.24 -14.41 -5.49
N THR A 218 -6.91 -14.31 -5.56
CA THR A 218 -6.01 -14.99 -4.63
C THR A 218 -5.47 -14.04 -3.56
N ARG A 219 -4.77 -14.61 -2.57
CA ARG A 219 -4.06 -13.83 -1.54
C ARG A 219 -3.03 -12.88 -2.16
N GLU A 220 -2.23 -13.40 -3.09
CA GLU A 220 -1.14 -12.67 -3.75
C GLU A 220 -1.68 -11.51 -4.60
N ASP A 221 -2.90 -11.67 -5.13
CA ASP A 221 -3.58 -10.60 -5.82
C ASP A 221 -3.95 -9.47 -4.86
N ALA A 222 -4.59 -9.82 -3.73
CA ALA A 222 -4.97 -8.86 -2.70
C ALA A 222 -3.76 -8.13 -2.10
N GLU A 223 -2.69 -8.85 -1.73
CA GLU A 223 -1.44 -8.24 -1.21
C GLU A 223 -0.80 -7.29 -2.22
N GLY A 224 -0.85 -7.63 -3.51
CA GLY A 224 -0.35 -6.77 -4.57
C GLY A 224 -1.14 -5.47 -4.72
N VAL A 225 -2.46 -5.53 -4.56
CA VAL A 225 -3.35 -4.36 -4.58
C VAL A 225 -3.15 -3.50 -3.33
N ILE A 226 -3.06 -4.11 -2.15
CA ILE A 226 -2.74 -3.41 -0.89
C ILE A 226 -1.42 -2.63 -1.04
N GLY A 227 -0.37 -3.29 -1.53
CA GLY A 227 0.91 -2.63 -1.75
C GLY A 227 0.82 -1.48 -2.77
N ALA A 228 -0.04 -1.58 -3.80
CA ALA A 228 -0.24 -0.50 -4.76
C ALA A 228 -0.96 0.70 -4.16
N GLU A 229 -1.95 0.46 -3.30
CA GLU A 229 -2.65 1.52 -2.57
C GLU A 229 -1.67 2.25 -1.63
N LEU A 230 -0.94 1.50 -0.81
CA LEU A 230 -0.03 2.05 0.21
C LEU A 230 1.10 2.89 -0.40
N ARG A 231 1.71 2.43 -1.51
CA ARG A 231 2.80 3.18 -2.18
C ARG A 231 2.38 4.59 -2.63
N ASN A 232 1.09 4.82 -2.82
CA ASN A 232 0.55 6.09 -3.29
C ASN A 232 -0.14 6.89 -2.16
N LYS A 233 0.09 6.51 -0.89
CA LYS A 233 -0.46 7.17 0.29
C LYS A 233 0.60 7.49 1.33
N LEU A 234 0.71 8.77 1.67
CA LEU A 234 1.65 9.24 2.69
C LEU A 234 1.26 8.78 4.11
N ASP A 235 -0.03 8.61 4.39
CA ASP A 235 -0.50 8.13 5.69
C ASP A 235 -0.31 6.61 5.86
N MET A 236 0.07 5.91 4.79
CA MET A 236 0.31 4.47 4.77
C MET A 236 -0.89 3.68 5.30
N LYS A 237 -2.10 4.12 4.92
CA LYS A 237 -3.36 3.45 5.30
C LYS A 237 -4.17 2.95 4.12
N THR A 238 -4.64 1.71 4.20
CA THR A 238 -5.67 1.23 3.27
C THR A 238 -6.98 1.96 3.53
N THR A 239 -7.72 2.31 2.48
CA THR A 239 -9.04 2.92 2.66
C THR A 239 -10.02 1.88 3.21
N PRO A 240 -10.68 2.13 4.36
CA PRO A 240 -11.81 1.31 4.78
C PRO A 240 -12.86 1.23 3.66
N GLY A 241 -13.35 0.04 3.35
CA GLY A 241 -14.32 -0.17 2.26
C GLY A 241 -13.83 0.17 0.86
N GLY A 242 -12.53 0.48 0.68
CA GLY A 242 -11.93 0.74 -0.63
C GLY A 242 -11.45 -0.54 -1.32
N VAL A 243 -10.75 -0.35 -2.44
CA VAL A 243 -10.35 -1.43 -3.35
C VAL A 243 -9.50 -2.50 -2.67
N ALA A 244 -8.50 -2.12 -1.87
CA ALA A 244 -7.66 -3.10 -1.17
C ALA A 244 -8.42 -3.88 -0.09
N ALA A 245 -9.32 -3.21 0.64
CA ALA A 245 -10.15 -3.86 1.65
C ALA A 245 -11.11 -4.88 1.03
N SER A 246 -11.75 -4.55 -0.10
CA SER A 246 -12.61 -5.46 -0.84
C SER A 246 -11.85 -6.66 -1.41
N MET A 247 -10.67 -6.42 -1.98
CA MET A 247 -9.81 -7.49 -2.48
C MET A 247 -9.35 -8.44 -1.37
N ALA A 248 -9.00 -7.90 -0.19
CA ALA A 248 -8.63 -8.71 0.97
C ALA A 248 -9.81 -9.53 1.50
N ALA A 249 -11.01 -8.95 1.54
CA ALA A 249 -12.24 -9.66 1.91
C ALA A 249 -12.55 -10.78 0.92
N ALA A 250 -12.49 -10.51 -0.38
CA ALA A 250 -12.72 -11.51 -1.43
C ALA A 250 -11.72 -12.66 -1.37
N ALA A 251 -10.42 -12.37 -1.19
CA ALA A 251 -9.39 -13.40 -1.02
C ALA A 251 -9.66 -14.29 0.20
N THR A 252 -10.07 -13.68 1.32
CA THR A 252 -10.39 -14.40 2.56
C THR A 252 -11.62 -15.30 2.39
N LEU A 253 -12.68 -14.80 1.74
CA LEU A 253 -13.89 -15.58 1.44
C LEU A 253 -13.59 -16.75 0.51
N ASN A 254 -12.82 -16.51 -0.55
CA ASN A 254 -12.45 -17.56 -1.50
C ASN A 254 -11.73 -18.71 -0.83
N GLN A 255 -10.82 -18.45 0.10
CA GLN A 255 -10.07 -19.49 0.81
C GLN A 255 -10.93 -20.25 1.82
N ASN A 256 -11.82 -19.56 2.55
CA ASN A 256 -12.73 -20.22 3.50
C ASN A 256 -13.69 -21.19 2.80
N SER A 257 -14.13 -20.87 1.58
CA SER A 257 -14.94 -21.75 0.74
C SER A 257 -14.19 -22.98 0.20
N GLN A 258 -12.86 -23.06 0.38
CA GLN A 258 -12.08 -24.25 0.00
C GLN A 258 -11.83 -25.23 1.16
N VAL A 259 -12.18 -24.83 2.39
CA VAL A 259 -11.96 -25.63 3.61
C VAL A 259 -13.26 -26.23 4.16
N SER A 260 -14.42 -25.92 3.54
CA SER A 260 -15.74 -26.45 3.90
C SER A 260 -16.17 -27.61 3.00
#